data_AF-A0AAP6CUF7-F1
#
_entry.id   AF-A0AAP6CUF7-F1
#
_cell.length_a   1.000
_cell.length_b   1.000
_cell.length_c   1.000
_cell.angle_alpha   90.00
_cell.angle_beta   90.00
_cell.angle_gamma   90.00
#
_symmetry.space_group_name_H-M   'P 1'
#
loop_
_entity.id
_entity.type
_entity.pdbx_description
1 polymer ?
#
loop_
_entity_poly.entity_id
_entity_poly.type
_entity_poly.pdbx_seq_one_letter_code
_entity_poly.pdbx_strand_id
1 'polypeptide(L)'
;MDTQIKLEQLKPQLQYPARGTIGFSEKREAPFYPAVRLIVAVPNNNVNIDFLNYTLKNIDIKNKISSGSVIPQLTVPMIQGLKIYVPTLEYQEKIVNKIKNIEREIEILKEQQINLNEEINKIVQTYIN
;
A
#
# COMPACT_ATOMS: atom_id res chain seq x y z
N MET A 1 -31.14 -16.02 4.32
CA MET A 1 -30.81 -14.85 5.15
C MET A 1 -30.42 -15.43 6.49
N ASP A 2 -29.12 -15.64 6.71
CA ASP A 2 -28.55 -15.63 8.06
C ASP A 2 -27.03 -15.67 7.97
N THR A 3 -26.46 -14.77 8.75
CA THR A 3 -25.07 -14.38 8.77
C THR A 3 -24.30 -15.33 9.66
N GLN A 4 -23.28 -16.00 9.14
CA GLN A 4 -22.18 -16.48 9.97
C GLN A 4 -20.91 -15.75 9.53
N ILE A 5 -20.76 -14.53 10.05
CA ILE A 5 -19.47 -13.86 10.16
C ILE A 5 -18.64 -14.78 11.07
N LYS A 6 -17.79 -15.62 10.48
CA LYS A 6 -16.67 -16.19 11.22
C LYS A 6 -15.70 -15.04 11.47
N LEU A 7 -15.81 -14.49 12.67
CA LEU A 7 -14.86 -13.58 13.30
C LEU A 7 -13.51 -14.32 13.45
N GLU A 8 -12.74 -14.40 12.38
CA GLU A 8 -11.29 -14.57 12.48
C GLU A 8 -10.65 -13.17 12.37
N GLN A 9 -11.03 -12.34 13.33
CA GLN A 9 -10.38 -11.06 13.63
C GLN A 9 -9.00 -11.35 14.25
N LEU A 10 -8.00 -10.52 13.93
CA LEU A 10 -6.62 -10.48 14.48
C LEU A 10 -5.49 -10.88 13.52
N LYS A 11 -5.61 -10.62 12.21
CA LYS A 11 -4.43 -10.49 11.34
C LYS A 11 -4.51 -9.21 10.50
N PRO A 12 -3.39 -8.50 10.30
CA PRO A 12 -3.35 -7.35 9.42
C PRO A 12 -3.67 -7.80 7.98
N GLN A 13 -4.35 -6.96 7.20
CA GLN A 13 -4.86 -7.29 5.86
C GLN A 13 -4.54 -6.17 4.86
N LEU A 14 -4.47 -6.49 3.57
CA LEU A 14 -4.19 -5.51 2.51
C LEU A 14 -5.41 -5.32 1.60
N GLN A 15 -5.77 -4.06 1.33
CA GLN A 15 -6.97 -3.67 0.58
C GLN A 15 -6.61 -3.13 -0.81
N TYR A 16 -7.30 -3.60 -1.86
CA TYR A 16 -7.23 -3.07 -3.23
C TYR A 16 -8.59 -2.49 -3.69
N PRO A 17 -8.63 -1.27 -4.27
CA PRO A 17 -9.83 -0.77 -4.93
C PRO A 17 -10.05 -1.48 -6.28
N ALA A 18 -11.26 -2.03 -6.49
CA ALA A 18 -11.58 -2.75 -7.73
C ALA A 18 -12.15 -1.85 -8.85
N ARG A 19 -12.39 -0.56 -8.60
CA ARG A 19 -12.79 0.44 -9.61
C ARG A 19 -12.13 1.80 -9.34
N GLY A 20 -11.67 2.47 -10.40
CA GLY A 20 -10.96 3.75 -10.31
C GLY A 20 -9.45 3.56 -10.21
N THR A 21 -8.87 3.72 -9.01
CA THR A 21 -7.41 3.70 -8.80
C THR A 21 -6.84 2.29 -8.67
N ILE A 22 -6.84 1.52 -9.75
CA ILE A 22 -6.21 0.19 -9.76
C ILE A 22 -4.72 0.30 -9.40
N GLY A 23 -4.22 -0.63 -8.58
CA GLY A 23 -2.82 -0.65 -8.14
C GLY A 23 -2.54 0.11 -6.83
N PHE A 24 -3.54 0.76 -6.23
CA PHE A 24 -3.39 1.28 -4.86
C PHE A 24 -3.62 0.13 -3.86
N SER A 25 -2.72 -0.04 -2.90
CA SER A 25 -2.89 -0.99 -1.82
C SER A 25 -2.68 -0.33 -0.48
N GLU A 26 -3.61 -0.57 0.44
CA GLU A 26 -3.59 0.04 1.78
C GLU A 26 -3.65 -1.05 2.84
N LYS A 27 -2.63 -1.06 3.71
CA LYS A 27 -2.57 -1.99 4.85
C LYS A 27 -3.60 -1.54 5.88
N ARG A 28 -4.44 -2.46 6.32
CA ARG A 28 -5.43 -2.28 7.38
C ARG A 28 -5.01 -3.13 8.58
N GLU A 29 -4.75 -2.47 9.70
CA GLU A 29 -4.43 -3.14 10.96
C GLU A 29 -5.67 -3.44 11.79
N ALA A 30 -6.73 -2.63 11.64
CA ALA A 30 -8.02 -2.87 12.27
C ALA A 30 -8.95 -3.72 11.39
N PRO A 31 -9.82 -4.56 11.98
CA PRO A 31 -10.89 -5.22 11.25
C PRO A 31 -11.78 -4.19 10.54
N PHE A 32 -12.08 -4.43 9.27
CA PHE A 32 -12.96 -3.55 8.50
C PHE A 32 -13.91 -4.39 7.64
N TYR A 33 -15.08 -3.83 7.32
CA TYR A 33 -15.98 -4.41 6.35
C TYR A 33 -15.58 -3.90 4.96
N PRO A 34 -15.16 -4.77 4.04
CA PRO A 34 -14.83 -4.34 2.70
C PRO A 34 -16.09 -3.77 2.04
N ALA A 35 -16.05 -2.50 1.63
CA ALA A 35 -17.03 -1.96 0.70
C ALA A 35 -17.13 -2.88 -0.54
N VAL A 36 -18.31 -2.92 -1.16
CA VAL A 36 -18.82 -3.91 -2.15
C VAL A 36 -17.89 -4.22 -3.35
N ARG A 37 -16.75 -3.54 -3.49
CA ARG A 37 -15.78 -3.69 -4.61
C ARG A 37 -14.32 -3.57 -4.16
N LEU A 38 -13.98 -4.17 -3.02
CA LEU A 38 -12.58 -4.26 -2.58
C LEU A 38 -12.11 -5.71 -2.67
N ILE A 39 -10.88 -5.90 -3.14
CA ILE A 39 -10.21 -7.19 -3.02
C ILE A 39 -9.32 -7.13 -1.78
N VAL A 40 -9.45 -8.13 -0.92
CA VAL A 40 -8.67 -8.27 0.31
C VAL A 40 -7.63 -9.37 0.08
N ALA A 41 -6.35 -9.02 0.22
CA ALA A 41 -5.26 -9.98 0.19
C ALA A 41 -4.85 -10.29 1.63
N VAL A 42 -4.97 -11.56 2.01
CA VAL A 42 -4.53 -12.08 3.31
C VAL A 42 -3.25 -12.89 3.06
N PRO A 43 -2.08 -12.46 3.58
CA PRO A 43 -0.85 -13.22 3.43
C PRO A 43 -0.93 -14.55 4.21
N ASN A 44 -0.32 -15.58 3.64
CA ASN A 44 -0.05 -16.83 4.38
C ASN A 44 1.03 -16.60 5.45
N ASN A 45 1.17 -17.52 6.40
CA ASN A 45 2.15 -17.42 7.50
C ASN A 45 3.62 -17.26 7.07
N ASN A 46 3.95 -17.54 5.79
CA ASN A 46 5.30 -17.43 5.24
C ASN A 46 5.57 -16.08 4.54
N VAL A 47 4.64 -15.14 4.62
CA VAL A 47 4.73 -13.84 3.94
C VAL A 47 4.53 -12.72 4.95
N ASN A 48 5.55 -11.88 5.09
CA ASN A 48 5.47 -10.64 5.84
C ASN A 48 4.53 -9.67 5.11
N ILE A 49 3.56 -9.12 5.84
CA ILE A 49 2.54 -8.24 5.24
C ILE A 49 3.11 -6.93 4.69
N ASP A 50 4.12 -6.37 5.36
CA ASP A 50 4.76 -5.14 4.89
C ASP A 50 5.54 -5.43 3.61
N PHE A 51 6.22 -6.59 3.53
CA PHE A 51 6.88 -7.04 2.30
C PHE A 51 5.88 -7.21 1.15
N LEU A 52 4.75 -7.86 1.41
CA LEU A 52 3.68 -8.04 0.42
C LEU A 52 3.12 -6.69 -0.06
N ASN A 53 2.90 -5.75 0.87
CA ASN A 53 2.45 -4.40 0.58
C ASN A 53 3.43 -3.66 -0.34
N TYR A 54 4.73 -3.61 0.02
CA TYR A 54 5.74 -2.99 -0.83
C TYR A 54 5.87 -3.67 -2.19
N THR A 55 5.81 -5.01 -2.23
CA THR A 55 5.88 -5.77 -3.47
C THR A 55 4.72 -5.41 -4.39
N LEU A 56 3.48 -5.44 -3.88
CA LEU A 56 2.30 -5.21 -4.70
C LEU A 56 2.11 -3.74 -5.09
N LYS A 57 2.60 -2.78 -4.29
CA LYS A 57 2.67 -1.35 -4.69
C LYS A 57 3.60 -1.11 -5.88
N ASN A 58 4.67 -1.91 -5.98
CA ASN A 58 5.68 -1.78 -7.04
C ASN A 58 5.39 -2.65 -8.26
N ILE A 59 4.46 -3.59 -8.18
CA ILE A 59 4.00 -4.31 -9.37
C ILE A 59 3.14 -3.36 -10.19
N ASP A 60 3.48 -3.24 -11.46
CA ASP A 60 2.65 -2.57 -12.44
C ASP A 60 1.42 -3.42 -12.79
N ILE A 61 0.52 -3.50 -11.80
CA ILE A 61 -0.75 -4.23 -11.89
C ILE A 61 -1.57 -3.65 -13.03
N LYS A 62 -1.51 -2.33 -13.27
CA LYS A 62 -2.24 -1.67 -14.35
C LYS A 62 -1.82 -2.21 -15.72
N ASN A 63 -0.52 -2.24 -16.02
CA ASN A 63 -0.06 -2.68 -17.34
C ASN A 63 -0.08 -4.20 -17.52
N LYS A 64 0.01 -4.99 -16.44
CA LYS A 64 -0.13 -6.45 -16.50
C LYS A 64 -1.58 -6.94 -16.66
N ILE A 65 -2.55 -6.09 -16.30
CA ILE A 65 -3.97 -6.46 -16.19
C ILE A 65 -4.86 -5.62 -17.13
N SER A 66 -4.31 -4.59 -17.82
CA SER A 66 -5.05 -3.75 -18.75
C SER A 66 -5.46 -4.52 -20.02
N SER A 67 -6.61 -5.17 -19.94
CA SER A 67 -7.30 -5.74 -21.09
C SER A 67 -8.02 -4.65 -21.89
N GLY A 68 -7.31 -3.68 -22.47
CA GLY A 68 -7.82 -2.71 -23.47
C GLY A 68 -9.12 -1.95 -23.13
N SER A 69 -9.60 -1.99 -21.89
CA SER A 69 -10.93 -1.52 -21.50
C SER A 69 -10.86 -0.11 -20.92
N VAL A 70 -11.81 0.74 -21.31
CA VAL A 70 -11.91 2.16 -20.91
C VAL A 70 -12.01 2.32 -19.39
N ILE A 71 -12.50 1.29 -18.68
CA ILE A 71 -12.51 1.23 -17.22
C ILE A 71 -11.80 -0.06 -16.81
N PRO A 72 -10.54 0.01 -16.36
CA PRO A 72 -9.87 -1.18 -15.89
C PRO A 72 -10.59 -1.68 -14.63
N GLN A 73 -10.79 -2.99 -14.54
CA GLN A 73 -11.40 -3.66 -13.38
C GLN A 73 -10.45 -4.75 -12.89
N LEU A 74 -10.09 -4.70 -11.61
CA LEU A 74 -9.28 -5.74 -10.98
C LEU A 74 -10.22 -6.84 -10.47
N THR A 75 -9.99 -8.09 -10.89
CA THR A 75 -10.77 -9.25 -10.43
C THR A 75 -9.91 -10.22 -9.63
N VAL A 76 -10.51 -11.02 -8.76
CA VAL A 76 -9.80 -12.01 -7.93
C VAL A 76 -8.93 -12.98 -8.76
N PRO A 77 -9.43 -13.56 -9.88
CA PRO A 77 -8.61 -14.45 -10.70
C PRO A 77 -7.38 -13.78 -11.30
N MET A 78 -7.47 -12.50 -11.66
CA MET A 78 -6.34 -11.75 -12.21
C MET A 78 -5.21 -11.57 -11.18
N ILE A 79 -5.56 -11.35 -9.91
CA ILE A 79 -4.57 -11.26 -8.82
C ILE A 79 -4.00 -12.65 -8.50
N GLN A 80 -4.84 -13.69 -8.47
CA GLN A 80 -4.38 -15.07 -8.24
C GLN A 80 -3.40 -15.57 -9.31
N GLY A 81 -3.52 -15.06 -10.54
CA GLY A 81 -2.57 -15.34 -11.63
C GLY A 81 -1.22 -14.64 -11.51
N LEU A 82 -1.08 -13.64 -10.63
CA LEU A 82 0.19 -12.94 -10.43
C LEU A 82 1.18 -13.82 -9.67
N LYS A 83 2.20 -14.29 -10.36
CA LYS A 83 3.35 -14.95 -9.73
C LYS A 83 4.33 -13.90 -9.22
N ILE A 84 4.54 -13.88 -7.91
CA ILE A 84 5.55 -13.05 -7.25
C ILE A 84 6.63 -13.95 -6.65
N TYR A 85 7.88 -13.49 -6.70
CA TYR A 85 8.95 -14.15 -5.96
C TYR A 85 8.84 -13.80 -4.48
N VAL A 86 8.84 -14.82 -3.62
CA VAL A 86 8.77 -14.67 -2.16
C VAL A 86 10.05 -15.28 -1.57
N PRO A 87 10.99 -14.46 -1.06
CA PRO A 87 12.18 -14.97 -0.38
C PRO A 87 11.83 -15.50 1.03
N THR A 88 12.80 -16.05 1.75
CA THR A 88 12.61 -16.47 3.16
C THR A 88 12.21 -15.30 4.06
N LEU A 89 11.48 -15.57 5.15
CA LEU A 89 11.00 -14.53 6.09
C LEU A 89 12.11 -13.58 6.57
N GLU A 90 13.29 -14.11 6.93
CA GLU A 90 14.43 -13.30 7.37
C GLU A 90 14.84 -12.24 6.32
N TYR A 91 14.88 -12.63 5.05
CA TYR A 91 15.19 -11.72 3.95
C TYR A 91 14.05 -10.73 3.69
N GLN A 92 12.79 -11.16 3.83
CA GLN A 92 11.64 -10.25 3.74
C GLN A 92 11.74 -9.13 4.78
N GLU A 93 12.10 -9.47 6.03
CA GLU A 93 12.30 -8.50 7.11
C GLU A 93 13.45 -7.54 6.83
N LYS A 94 14.60 -8.06 6.34
CA LYS A 94 15.74 -7.20 5.93
C LYS A 94 15.33 -6.18 4.87
N ILE A 95 14.56 -6.61 3.86
CA ILE A 95 14.05 -5.73 2.81
C ILE A 95 13.13 -4.67 3.40
N VAL A 96 12.15 -5.08 4.21
CA VAL A 96 11.18 -4.17 4.85
C VAL A 96 11.90 -3.13 5.71
N ASN A 97 12.85 -3.55 6.53
CA ASN A 97 13.61 -2.66 7.41
C ASN A 97 14.42 -1.64 6.60
N LYS A 98 15.04 -2.06 5.50
CA LYS A 98 15.78 -1.14 4.62
C LYS A 98 14.85 -0.11 3.99
N ILE A 99 13.68 -0.52 3.50
CA ILE A 99 12.69 0.39 2.91
C ILE A 99 12.20 1.39 3.96
N LYS A 100 11.80 0.92 5.15
CA LYS A 100 11.34 1.79 6.24
C LYS A 100 12.38 2.82 6.66
N ASN A 101 13.66 2.44 6.70
CA ASN A 101 14.74 3.38 7.02
C ASN A 101 14.87 4.48 5.97
N ILE A 102 14.76 4.13 4.68
CA ILE A 102 14.79 5.11 3.58
C ILE A 102 13.55 6.02 3.63
N GLU A 103 12.36 5.45 3.87
CA GLU A 103 11.13 6.24 4.00
C GLU A 103 11.22 7.25 5.16
N ARG A 104 11.77 6.82 6.30
CA ARG A 104 12.03 7.71 7.45
C ARG A 104 12.99 8.84 7.10
N GLU A 105 14.07 8.55 6.37
CA GLU A 105 15.01 9.58 5.94
C GLU A 105 14.35 10.60 5.00
N ILE A 106 13.52 10.13 4.07
CA ILE A 106 12.72 10.99 3.18
C ILE A 106 11.77 11.89 3.98
N GLU A 107 11.11 11.36 5.01
CA GLU A 107 10.22 12.15 5.88
C GLU A 107 10.96 13.27 6.60
N ILE A 108 12.14 12.97 7.17
CA ILE A 108 12.98 13.97 7.86
C ILE A 108 13.38 15.09 6.88
N LEU A 109 13.82 14.73 5.67
CA LEU A 109 14.23 15.71 4.66
C LEU A 109 13.06 16.60 4.21
N LYS A 110 11.86 16.04 4.10
CA LYS A 110 10.65 16.82 3.77
C LYS A 110 10.30 17.81 4.88
N GLU A 111 10.38 17.40 6.13
CA GLU A 111 10.13 18.29 7.28
C GLU A 111 11.12 19.45 7.32
N GLN A 112 12.41 19.16 7.10
CA GLN A 112 13.44 20.21 6.98
C GLN A 112 13.13 21.20 5.85
N GLN A 113 12.68 20.70 4.70
CA GLN A 113 12.31 21.56 3.57
C GLN A 113 11.10 22.45 3.89
N ILE A 114 10.10 21.94 4.62
CA ILE A 114 8.95 22.73 5.07
C ILE A 114 9.42 23.85 6.00
N ASN A 115 10.24 23.54 7.01
CA ASN A 115 10.76 24.52 7.95
C ASN A 115 11.57 25.62 7.25
N LEU A 116 12.43 25.26 6.30
CA LEU A 116 13.19 26.21 5.47
C LEU A 116 12.26 27.14 4.67
N ASN A 117 11.19 26.60 4.07
CA ASN A 117 10.22 27.40 3.34
C ASN A 117 9.47 28.38 4.26
N GLU A 118 9.16 27.98 5.49
CA GLU A 118 8.56 28.88 6.48
C GLU A 118 9.50 30.01 6.88
N GLU A 119 10.79 29.73 7.05
CA GLU A 119 11.81 30.76 7.31
C GLU A 119 11.93 31.75 6.14
N ILE A 120 12.01 31.25 4.91
CA ILE A 120 12.02 32.08 3.70
C ILE A 120 10.78 32.98 3.65
N ASN A 121 9.60 32.43 3.92
CA ASN A 121 8.36 33.21 3.91
C ASN A 121 8.36 34.30 4.99
N LYS A 122 8.87 34.03 6.19
CA LYS A 122 9.01 35.04 7.26
C LYS A 122 9.94 36.19 6.84
N ILE A 123 11.07 35.85 6.23
CA ILE A 123 12.03 36.84 5.69
C ILE A 123 11.34 37.69 4.63
N VAL A 124 10.70 37.07 3.64
CA VAL A 124 9.99 37.79 2.57
C VAL A 124 8.92 38.74 3.13
N GLN A 125 8.12 38.31 4.10
CA GLN A 125 7.12 39.18 4.75
C GLN A 125 7.73 40.35 5.52
N THR A 126 8.94 40.18 6.07
CA THR A 126 9.67 41.25 6.77
C THR A 126 10.14 42.36 5.81
N TYR A 127 10.39 42.04 4.54
CA TYR A 127 10.83 43.01 3.52
C TYR A 127 9.68 43.57 2.66
N ILE A 128 8.49 42.96 2.70
CA ILE A 128 7.30 43.43 1.97
C ILE A 128 6.44 44.40 2.81
N ASN A 129 6.54 44.34 4.14
CA ASN A 129 5.96 45.32 5.07
C ASN A 129 6.95 46.44 5.42
#